data_AF-A0A0R3W404-F1
#
_entry.id   AF-A0A0R3W404-F1
#
_cell.length_a   1.000
_cell.length_b   1.000
_cell.length_c   1.000
_cell.angle_alpha   90.00
_cell.angle_beta   90.00
_cell.angle_gamma   90.00
#
_symmetry.space_group_name_H-M   'P 1'
#
loop_
_entity.id
_entity.type
_entity.pdbx_description
1 polymer ?
#
loop_
_entity_poly.entity_id
_entity_poly.type
_entity_poly.pdbx_seq_one_letter_code
_entity_poly.pdbx_strand_id
1 'polypeptide(L)'
;MKNSIDATDVNHGPKTDYRQQVAIFYVIFFVVFPFFFVNIFVALIIITFKEQGENELVDHELDKNQKQCIDFAINARPLCRYMPEDSKSLKYRIWQLVVSGPFEYFIMTMIALNTLILMMKARFVYHRPEKSLRFTLEADNNTKAYESYCASLMYLNTAFTGMFTIECLLKILAFGPRNYFRDRWNIFDFITVIGSITDVLVTSSQDASFLNLGFLRLFRAARLVKMLRQGYTIRILLWTFIQSFKALPYVCLLIAMLFFIYAIVFGTIAVDDPSSQITVQTNFRTFGNALLLLFRCSTGESWQELMLSCDYPQRCANKPENTCGSTGTYLYFVSFIFLCTFLMLNLFVAVIMDNFDYLTRDSSILGSHHLEEFIRVWAEYDPAATGRIHHTDMYEMLRKLEPPVGFGKKCPYRLAYRKLIRMNMPLDDSGCVHFNTTLFALIRESLKIKMGPASVMDIKDAELRDTVREMWPLQAKRMLNLLVPRDEGETCNIEKLK
;
A
#
# COMPACT_ATOMS: atom_id res chain seq x y z
N MET A 1 -17.31 -36.30 -6.24
CA MET A 1 -16.34 -37.20 -6.89
C MET A 1 -16.30 -38.59 -6.23
N LYS A 2 -15.81 -38.76 -4.99
CA LYS A 2 -15.68 -40.09 -4.35
C LYS A 2 -17.00 -40.88 -4.29
N ASN A 3 -18.10 -40.24 -3.89
CA ASN A 3 -19.44 -40.86 -3.91
C ASN A 3 -19.86 -41.40 -5.29
N SER A 4 -19.40 -40.79 -6.38
CA SER A 4 -19.70 -41.26 -7.74
C SER A 4 -18.77 -42.37 -8.22
N ILE A 5 -17.55 -42.45 -7.68
CA ILE A 5 -16.59 -43.56 -7.94
C ILE A 5 -17.08 -44.83 -7.24
N ASP A 6 -17.63 -44.69 -6.03
CA ASP A 6 -18.09 -45.83 -5.24
C ASP A 6 -19.52 -46.28 -5.63
N ALA A 7 -20.20 -45.57 -6.54
CA ALA A 7 -21.56 -45.89 -6.97
C ALA A 7 -21.61 -47.17 -7.82
N THR A 8 -22.46 -48.11 -7.44
CA THR A 8 -22.63 -49.42 -8.09
C THR A 8 -23.80 -49.42 -9.07
N ASP A 9 -24.79 -50.29 -8.86
CA ASP A 9 -26.00 -50.39 -9.69
C ASP A 9 -27.20 -49.75 -9.00
N VAL A 10 -28.28 -49.56 -9.75
CA VAL A 10 -29.53 -48.98 -9.21
C VAL A 10 -29.97 -49.82 -8.00
N ASN A 11 -30.31 -49.14 -6.89
CA ASN A 11 -30.71 -49.74 -5.61
C ASN A 11 -29.64 -50.57 -4.88
N HIS A 12 -28.36 -50.49 -5.25
CA HIS A 12 -27.26 -51.14 -4.53
C HIS A 12 -26.38 -50.12 -3.79
N GLY A 13 -25.87 -50.53 -2.62
CA GLY A 13 -24.98 -49.70 -1.80
C GLY A 13 -23.62 -49.44 -2.45
N PRO A 14 -22.88 -48.42 -1.98
CA PRO A 14 -21.58 -48.08 -2.55
C PRO A 14 -20.54 -49.17 -2.26
N LYS A 15 -19.67 -49.43 -3.24
CA LYS A 15 -18.50 -50.31 -3.11
C LYS A 15 -17.25 -49.50 -3.43
N THR A 16 -16.27 -49.56 -2.53
CA THR A 16 -15.02 -48.80 -2.66
C THR A 16 -14.37 -49.05 -4.02
N ASP A 17 -14.12 -47.97 -4.76
CA ASP A 17 -13.40 -47.93 -6.03
C ASP A 17 -14.03 -48.77 -7.16
N TYR A 18 -15.36 -48.90 -7.17
CA TYR A 18 -16.07 -49.71 -8.17
C TYR A 18 -16.00 -49.15 -9.60
N ARG A 19 -16.16 -47.83 -9.79
CA ARG A 19 -16.13 -47.15 -11.10
C ARG A 19 -15.12 -46.01 -11.13
N GLN A 20 -13.84 -46.35 -11.06
CA GLN A 20 -12.75 -45.36 -11.11
C GLN A 20 -12.78 -44.48 -12.37
N GLN A 21 -13.29 -44.99 -13.50
CA GLN A 21 -13.42 -44.24 -14.76
C GLN A 21 -14.31 -42.98 -14.63
N VAL A 22 -15.23 -42.92 -13.67
CA VAL A 22 -16.07 -41.74 -13.43
C VAL A 22 -15.24 -40.55 -12.92
N ALA A 23 -14.05 -40.80 -12.37
CA ALA A 23 -13.10 -39.75 -12.02
C ALA A 23 -12.73 -38.88 -13.23
N ILE A 24 -12.60 -39.48 -14.42
CA ILE A 24 -12.23 -38.79 -15.66
C ILE A 24 -13.27 -37.71 -16.01
N PHE A 25 -14.57 -38.02 -15.84
CA PHE A 25 -15.65 -37.04 -16.05
C PHE A 25 -15.46 -35.81 -15.16
N TYR A 26 -15.23 -35.99 -13.86
CA TYR A 26 -15.04 -34.87 -12.93
C TYR A 26 -13.77 -34.08 -13.22
N VAL A 27 -12.67 -34.74 -13.60
CA VAL A 27 -11.42 -34.06 -13.98
C VAL A 27 -11.64 -33.21 -15.22
N ILE A 28 -12.26 -33.76 -16.27
CA ILE A 28 -12.58 -32.99 -17.49
C ILE A 28 -13.53 -31.85 -17.14
N PHE A 29 -14.58 -32.10 -16.37
CA PHE A 29 -15.55 -31.08 -15.98
C PHE A 29 -14.89 -29.94 -15.18
N PHE A 30 -14.09 -30.24 -14.17
CA PHE A 30 -13.42 -29.24 -13.33
C PHE A 30 -12.26 -28.51 -14.01
N VAL A 31 -11.67 -29.08 -15.06
CA VAL A 31 -10.66 -28.38 -15.86
C VAL A 31 -11.33 -27.53 -16.92
N VAL A 32 -12.18 -28.14 -17.75
CA VAL A 32 -12.76 -27.49 -18.93
C VAL A 32 -13.76 -26.42 -18.53
N PHE A 33 -14.73 -26.73 -17.65
CA PHE A 33 -15.83 -25.81 -17.40
C PHE A 33 -15.37 -24.52 -16.68
N PRO A 34 -14.61 -24.57 -15.56
CA PRO A 34 -14.08 -23.36 -14.94
C PRO A 34 -13.12 -22.59 -15.87
N PHE A 35 -12.27 -23.30 -16.63
CA PHE A 35 -11.34 -22.62 -17.55
C PHE A 35 -12.07 -21.80 -18.61
N PHE A 36 -13.05 -22.38 -19.31
CA PHE A 36 -13.80 -21.64 -20.33
C PHE A 36 -14.71 -20.56 -19.71
N PHE A 37 -15.46 -20.91 -18.67
CA PHE A 37 -16.44 -19.99 -18.10
C PHE A 37 -15.80 -18.77 -17.45
N VAL A 38 -14.75 -18.97 -16.63
CA VAL A 38 -14.03 -17.86 -16.01
C VAL A 38 -13.36 -16.99 -17.07
N ASN A 39 -12.71 -17.59 -18.08
CA ASN A 39 -12.04 -16.81 -19.13
C ASN A 39 -13.02 -15.97 -19.97
N ILE A 40 -14.15 -16.55 -20.40
CA ILE A 40 -15.16 -15.81 -21.17
C ILE A 40 -15.74 -14.67 -20.34
N PHE A 41 -16.08 -14.96 -19.08
CA PHE A 41 -16.69 -13.98 -18.19
C PHE A 41 -15.74 -12.83 -17.87
N VAL A 42 -14.48 -13.13 -17.52
CA VAL A 42 -13.44 -12.13 -17.28
C VAL A 42 -13.17 -11.31 -18.54
N ALA A 43 -13.09 -11.93 -19.72
CA ALA A 43 -12.88 -11.22 -20.97
C ALA A 43 -14.01 -10.22 -21.28
N LEU A 44 -15.27 -10.63 -21.09
CA LEU A 44 -16.42 -9.76 -21.31
C LEU A 44 -16.42 -8.55 -20.36
N ILE A 45 -16.09 -8.75 -19.08
CA ILE A 45 -15.98 -7.64 -18.13
C ILE A 45 -14.83 -6.71 -18.53
N ILE A 46 -13.67 -7.23 -18.91
CA ILE A 46 -12.54 -6.39 -19.35
C ILE A 46 -12.91 -5.55 -20.58
N ILE A 47 -13.55 -6.15 -21.58
CA ILE A 47 -13.96 -5.43 -22.80
C ILE A 47 -14.95 -4.32 -22.46
N THR A 48 -15.98 -4.62 -21.66
CA THR A 48 -16.99 -3.62 -21.28
C THR A 48 -16.40 -2.47 -20.46
N PHE A 49 -15.51 -2.75 -19.51
CA PHE A 49 -14.79 -1.70 -18.78
C PHE A 49 -13.84 -0.90 -19.68
N LYS A 50 -13.21 -1.55 -20.66
CA LYS A 50 -12.30 -0.88 -21.59
C LYS A 50 -13.08 0.12 -22.46
N GLU A 51 -14.23 -0.29 -22.97
CA GLU A 51 -15.12 0.56 -23.74
C GLU A 51 -15.63 1.76 -22.92
N GLN A 52 -15.96 1.55 -21.64
CA GLN A 52 -16.29 2.65 -20.72
C GLN A 52 -15.12 3.61 -20.51
N GLY A 53 -13.92 3.09 -20.27
CA GLY A 53 -12.71 3.89 -20.08
C GLY A 53 -12.31 4.68 -21.33
N GLU A 54 -12.46 4.09 -22.53
CA GLU A 54 -12.22 4.76 -23.80
C GLU A 54 -13.22 5.90 -24.03
N ASN A 55 -14.51 5.69 -23.74
CA ASN A 55 -15.54 6.73 -23.88
C ASN A 55 -15.32 7.94 -22.96
N GLU A 56 -14.77 7.75 -21.76
CA GLU A 56 -14.41 8.87 -20.86
C GLU A 56 -13.18 9.66 -21.35
N LEU A 57 -12.30 9.03 -22.14
CA LEU A 57 -11.06 9.65 -22.63
C LEU A 57 -11.27 10.51 -23.89
N VAL A 58 -12.34 10.27 -24.66
CA VAL A 58 -12.64 11.02 -25.91
C VAL A 58 -12.86 12.51 -25.63
N ASP A 59 -13.28 12.89 -24.43
CA ASP A 59 -13.62 14.28 -24.07
C ASP A 59 -12.40 15.15 -23.66
N HIS A 60 -11.16 14.63 -23.69
CA HIS A 60 -9.98 15.36 -23.21
C HIS A 60 -8.82 15.42 -24.23
N GLU A 61 -8.34 16.63 -24.56
CA GLU A 61 -7.17 16.85 -25.44
C GLU A 61 -5.84 16.29 -24.89
N LEU A 62 -5.80 15.94 -23.60
CA LEU A 62 -4.59 15.50 -22.88
C LEU A 62 -4.76 14.07 -22.39
N ASP A 63 -3.75 13.23 -22.64
CA ASP A 63 -3.73 11.86 -22.16
C ASP A 63 -3.76 11.81 -20.62
N LYS A 64 -4.33 10.75 -20.05
CA LYS A 64 -4.36 10.50 -18.59
C LYS A 64 -2.98 10.63 -17.93
N ASN A 65 -1.92 10.14 -18.61
CA ASN A 65 -0.54 10.27 -18.14
C ASN A 65 -0.05 11.72 -18.12
N GLN A 66 -0.37 12.51 -19.14
CA GLN A 66 0.00 13.92 -19.22
C GLN A 66 -0.72 14.71 -18.11
N LYS A 67 -2.03 14.48 -17.94
CA LYS A 67 -2.84 15.07 -16.88
C LYS A 67 -2.26 14.78 -15.49
N GLN A 68 -1.91 13.53 -15.19
CA GLN A 68 -1.31 13.14 -13.90
C GLN A 68 0.04 13.81 -13.64
N CYS A 69 0.91 13.92 -14.65
CA CYS A 69 2.21 14.58 -14.49
C CYS A 69 2.07 16.10 -14.32
N ILE A 70 1.13 16.75 -15.04
CA ILE A 70 0.83 18.17 -14.84
C ILE A 70 0.24 18.40 -13.45
N ASP A 71 -0.71 17.57 -13.01
CA ASP A 71 -1.27 17.64 -11.65
C ASP A 71 -0.18 17.51 -10.58
N PHE A 72 0.78 16.61 -10.78
CA PHE A 72 1.93 16.49 -9.89
C PHE A 72 2.76 17.77 -9.88
N ALA A 73 3.09 18.34 -11.05
CA ALA A 73 3.90 19.55 -11.16
C ALA A 73 3.24 20.77 -10.50
N ILE A 74 1.92 20.92 -10.66
CA ILE A 74 1.14 22.03 -10.07
C ILE A 74 1.13 21.92 -8.53
N ASN A 75 1.00 20.70 -8.00
CA ASN A 75 0.90 20.47 -6.56
C ASN A 75 2.27 20.26 -5.88
N ALA A 76 3.33 20.08 -6.65
CA ALA A 76 4.67 19.87 -6.15
C ALA A 76 5.16 21.07 -5.34
N ARG A 77 5.91 20.77 -4.28
CA ARG A 77 6.59 21.76 -3.45
C ARG A 77 8.02 21.31 -3.20
N PRO A 78 8.99 22.24 -3.12
CA PRO A 78 10.35 21.89 -2.78
C PRO A 78 10.41 21.28 -1.38
N LEU A 79 11.21 20.23 -1.23
CA LEU A 79 11.35 19.52 0.02
C LEU A 79 12.39 20.22 0.90
N CYS A 80 11.96 20.78 2.04
CA CYS A 80 12.89 21.35 3.02
C CYS A 80 13.74 20.23 3.63
N ARG A 81 15.05 20.23 3.37
CA ARG A 81 16.02 19.42 4.09
C ARG A 81 16.58 20.29 5.21
N TYR A 82 15.87 20.30 6.35
CA TYR A 82 16.19 21.17 7.49
C TYR A 82 17.67 21.06 7.86
N MET A 83 18.43 22.14 7.61
CA MET A 83 19.84 22.28 7.96
C MET A 83 19.96 23.33 9.07
N PRO A 84 20.65 23.04 10.19
CA PRO A 84 20.95 24.06 11.19
C PRO A 84 21.83 25.17 10.59
N GLU A 85 21.49 26.44 10.86
CA GLU A 85 22.17 27.62 10.29
C GLU A 85 23.64 27.71 10.74
N ASP A 86 23.93 27.39 12.00
CA ASP A 86 25.28 27.48 12.57
C ASP A 86 26.11 26.21 12.35
N SER A 87 27.00 26.22 11.34
CA SER A 87 27.88 25.08 11.02
C SER A 87 28.85 24.68 12.16
N LYS A 88 29.10 25.58 13.13
CA LYS A 88 29.99 25.32 14.28
C LYS A 88 29.25 24.82 15.52
N SER A 89 27.91 24.79 15.51
CA SER A 89 27.11 24.39 16.67
C SER A 89 27.16 22.88 16.90
N LEU A 90 27.06 22.45 18.17
CA LEU A 90 26.84 21.04 18.54
C LEU A 90 25.62 20.46 17.84
N LYS A 91 24.59 21.28 17.61
CA LYS A 91 23.38 20.89 16.87
C LYS A 91 23.70 20.46 15.42
N TYR A 92 24.60 21.17 14.74
CA TYR A 92 25.02 20.80 13.38
C TYR A 92 25.79 19.49 13.36
N ARG A 93 26.65 19.24 14.35
CA ARG A 93 27.36 17.94 14.48
C ARG A 93 26.41 16.78 14.73
N ILE A 94 25.42 16.96 15.62
CA ILE A 94 24.38 15.94 15.89
C ILE A 94 23.55 15.71 14.63
N TRP A 95 23.15 16.77 13.93
CA TRP A 95 22.44 16.67 12.67
C TRP A 95 23.24 15.92 11.59
N GLN A 96 24.52 16.24 11.44
CA GLN A 96 25.41 15.58 10.49
C GLN A 96 25.55 14.08 10.79
N LEU A 97 25.60 13.70 12.06
CA LEU A 97 25.61 12.29 12.48
C LEU A 97 24.28 11.60 12.14
N VAL A 98 23.15 12.20 12.51
CA VAL A 98 21.80 11.62 12.33
C VAL A 98 21.44 11.46 10.85
N VAL A 99 21.87 12.39 9.99
CA VAL A 99 21.61 12.37 8.55
C VAL A 99 22.64 11.53 7.78
N SER A 100 23.70 11.05 8.44
CA SER A 100 24.73 10.25 7.80
C SER A 100 24.22 8.85 7.40
N GLY A 101 24.60 8.39 6.20
CA GLY A 101 24.28 7.04 5.73
C GLY A 101 24.73 5.91 6.69
N PRO A 102 25.94 5.96 7.29
CA PRO A 102 26.38 4.95 8.25
C PRO A 102 25.47 4.84 9.49
N PHE A 103 24.98 5.96 10.03
CA PHE A 103 24.03 5.95 11.14
C PHE A 103 22.72 5.27 10.75
N GLU A 104 22.20 5.56 9.54
CA GLU A 104 21.00 4.89 9.04
C GLU A 104 21.21 3.37 8.87
N TYR A 105 22.35 2.92 8.31
CA TYR A 105 22.66 1.49 8.20
C TYR A 105 22.82 0.80 9.56
N PHE A 106 23.39 1.50 10.55
CA PHE A 106 23.49 0.99 11.92
C PHE A 106 22.10 0.72 12.52
N ILE A 107 21.19 1.69 12.47
CA ILE A 107 19.83 1.54 12.99
C ILE A 107 19.10 0.38 12.31
N MET A 108 19.26 0.25 10.99
CA MET A 108 18.65 -0.86 10.24
C MET A 108 19.18 -2.23 10.63
N THR A 109 20.49 -2.33 10.81
CA THR A 109 21.12 -3.57 11.29
C THR A 109 20.56 -3.94 12.66
N MET A 110 20.34 -2.96 13.54
CA MET A 110 19.75 -3.18 14.86
C MET A 110 18.27 -3.58 14.81
N ILE A 111 17.49 -3.04 13.87
CA ILE A 111 16.11 -3.49 13.63
C ILE A 111 16.10 -4.95 13.12
N ALA A 112 16.99 -5.29 12.19
CA ALA A 112 17.10 -6.65 11.67
C ALA A 112 17.50 -7.65 12.77
N LEU A 113 18.49 -7.31 13.60
CA LEU A 113 18.87 -8.11 14.77
C LEU A 113 17.73 -8.27 15.78
N ASN A 114 17.00 -7.18 16.08
CA ASN A 114 15.84 -7.25 16.96
C ASN A 114 14.76 -8.20 16.40
N THR A 115 14.52 -8.17 15.09
CA THR A 115 13.56 -9.06 14.41
C THR A 115 13.97 -10.53 14.53
N LEU A 116 15.26 -10.84 14.30
CA LEU A 116 15.77 -12.20 14.49
C LEU A 116 15.56 -12.70 15.92
N ILE A 117 15.78 -11.85 16.91
CA ILE A 117 15.56 -12.17 18.33
C ILE A 117 14.07 -12.45 18.62
N LEU A 118 13.14 -11.69 18.02
CA LEU A 118 11.71 -11.98 18.12
C LEU A 118 11.36 -13.35 17.49
N MET A 119 11.94 -13.70 16.34
CA MET A 119 11.71 -15.00 15.70
C MET A 119 12.23 -16.17 16.55
N MET A 120 13.40 -16.01 17.19
CA MET A 120 13.95 -17.01 18.11
C MET A 120 13.01 -17.26 19.31
N LYS A 121 12.40 -16.21 19.85
CA LYS A 121 11.41 -16.32 20.93
C LYS A 121 10.19 -17.16 20.52
N ALA A 122 9.65 -16.95 19.32
CA ALA A 122 8.48 -17.69 18.84
C ALA A 122 8.74 -19.20 18.73
N ARG A 123 9.91 -19.59 18.21
CA ARG A 123 10.32 -21.00 18.08
C ARG A 123 10.41 -21.71 19.44
N PHE A 124 10.88 -21.00 20.46
CA PHE A 124 11.11 -21.60 21.79
C PHE A 124 9.88 -21.55 22.70
N VAL A 125 8.96 -20.59 22.51
CA VAL A 125 7.65 -20.56 23.20
C VAL A 125 6.79 -21.76 22.81
N TYR A 126 6.92 -22.26 21.57
CA TYR A 126 6.27 -23.51 21.15
C TYR A 126 6.82 -24.74 21.89
N HIS A 127 8.08 -24.69 22.33
CA HIS A 127 8.73 -25.74 23.10
C HIS A 127 8.66 -25.49 24.62
N ARG A 128 7.62 -24.79 25.08
CA ARG A 128 7.35 -24.63 26.50
C ARG A 128 7.05 -26.03 27.06
N PRO A 129 7.86 -26.58 27.99
CA PRO A 129 7.46 -27.78 28.69
C PRO A 129 6.15 -27.45 29.39
N GLU A 130 5.12 -28.23 29.11
CA GLU A 130 3.86 -28.14 29.83
C GLU A 130 4.21 -28.20 31.32
N LYS A 131 3.75 -27.22 32.11
CA LYS A 131 3.90 -27.27 33.57
C LYS A 131 3.08 -28.46 34.04
N SER A 132 3.63 -29.67 33.94
CA SER A 132 3.08 -30.81 34.63
C SER A 132 3.10 -30.44 36.10
N LEU A 133 1.93 -30.49 36.72
CA LEU A 133 1.71 -30.27 38.14
C LEU A 133 2.38 -31.40 38.94
N ARG A 134 3.71 -31.50 38.87
CA ARG A 134 4.52 -32.37 39.69
C ARG A 134 5.18 -31.51 40.74
N PHE A 135 4.66 -31.63 41.96
CA PHE A 135 5.30 -31.21 43.19
C PHE A 135 6.55 -32.08 43.38
N THR A 136 7.64 -31.75 42.69
CA THR A 136 8.97 -32.30 42.94
C THR A 136 9.91 -31.14 43.18
N LEU A 137 10.56 -31.15 44.34
CA LEU A 137 11.44 -30.12 44.91
C LEU A 137 12.77 -29.91 44.16
N GLU A 138 12.87 -30.34 42.90
CA GLU A 138 14.06 -30.15 42.08
C GLU A 138 13.68 -29.44 40.78
N ALA A 139 14.12 -28.19 40.66
CA ALA A 139 14.01 -27.43 39.43
C ALA A 139 14.90 -28.08 38.36
N ASP A 140 14.27 -28.86 37.46
CA ASP A 140 14.90 -29.49 36.29
C ASP A 140 15.89 -28.53 35.60
N ASN A 141 17.04 -29.05 35.19
CA ASN A 141 18.08 -28.28 34.50
C ASN A 141 17.54 -27.58 33.23
N ASN A 142 16.55 -28.19 32.57
CA ASN A 142 15.86 -27.65 31.41
C ASN A 142 15.01 -26.40 31.74
N THR A 143 14.41 -26.35 32.94
CA THR A 143 13.61 -25.21 33.40
C THR A 143 14.51 -24.01 33.73
N LYS A 144 15.67 -24.25 34.36
CA LYS A 144 16.68 -23.21 34.63
C LYS A 144 17.28 -22.62 33.35
N ALA A 145 17.54 -23.47 32.34
CA ALA A 145 17.99 -23.02 31.02
C ALA A 145 16.93 -22.15 30.31
N TYR A 146 15.65 -22.53 30.41
CA TYR A 146 14.53 -21.75 29.87
C TYR A 146 14.37 -20.39 30.55
N GLU A 147 14.46 -20.33 31.88
CA GLU A 147 14.38 -19.09 32.66
C GLU A 147 15.54 -18.14 32.34
N SER A 148 16.77 -18.67 32.27
CA SER A 148 17.96 -17.89 31.91
C SER A 148 17.88 -17.33 30.49
N TYR A 149 17.33 -18.11 29.56
CA TYR A 149 17.08 -17.66 28.19
C TYR A 149 16.01 -16.57 28.12
N CYS A 150 14.89 -16.73 28.84
CA CYS A 150 13.83 -15.73 28.91
C CYS A 150 14.32 -14.41 29.51
N ALA A 151 15.14 -14.47 30.57
CA ALA A 151 15.78 -13.30 31.16
C ALA A 151 16.71 -12.62 30.15
N SER A 152 17.56 -13.38 29.45
CA SER A 152 18.47 -12.86 28.42
C SER A 152 17.71 -12.13 27.29
N LEU A 153 16.60 -12.72 26.82
CA LEU A 153 15.73 -12.08 25.83
C LEU A 153 15.09 -10.80 26.36
N MET A 154 14.73 -10.75 27.64
CA MET A 154 14.18 -9.54 28.26
C MET A 154 15.23 -8.43 28.30
N TYR A 155 16.45 -8.72 28.75
CA TYR A 155 17.56 -7.75 28.75
C TYR A 155 17.87 -7.21 27.35
N LEU A 156 17.94 -8.08 26.33
CA LEU A 156 18.15 -7.66 24.95
C LEU A 156 17.02 -6.76 24.44
N ASN A 157 15.76 -7.12 24.71
CA ASN A 157 14.61 -6.28 24.32
C ASN A 157 14.63 -4.90 24.99
N THR A 158 15.03 -4.84 26.26
CA THR A 158 15.22 -3.58 26.98
C THR A 158 16.36 -2.76 26.38
N ALA A 159 17.48 -3.41 26.03
CA ALA A 159 18.63 -2.75 25.40
C ALA A 159 18.27 -2.15 24.02
N PHE A 160 17.57 -2.90 23.15
CA PHE A 160 17.08 -2.36 21.87
C PHE A 160 16.11 -1.20 22.07
N THR A 161 15.23 -1.29 23.07
CA THR A 161 14.31 -0.19 23.39
C THR A 161 15.07 1.07 23.79
N GLY A 162 16.08 0.95 24.66
CA GLY A 162 16.96 2.07 25.03
C GLY A 162 17.76 2.63 23.84
N MET A 163 18.20 1.78 22.92
CA MET A 163 18.89 2.24 21.71
C MET A 163 17.97 3.06 20.79
N PHE A 164 16.73 2.60 20.57
CA PHE A 164 15.75 3.33 19.76
C PHE A 164 15.25 4.60 20.45
N THR A 165 15.21 4.63 21.79
CA THR A 165 14.92 5.88 22.52
C THR A 165 16.04 6.89 22.30
N ILE A 166 17.31 6.48 22.35
CA ILE A 166 18.47 7.35 22.06
C ILE A 166 18.42 7.86 20.61
N GLU A 167 18.14 6.99 19.64
CA GLU A 167 17.94 7.39 18.23
C GLU A 167 16.87 8.49 18.11
N CYS A 168 15.71 8.28 18.74
CA CYS A 168 14.61 9.23 18.74
C CYS A 168 15.01 10.57 19.37
N LEU A 169 15.70 10.55 20.50
CA LEU A 169 16.19 11.76 21.17
C LEU A 169 17.20 12.52 20.31
N LEU A 170 18.17 11.83 19.70
CA LEU A 170 19.15 12.43 18.80
C LEU A 170 18.47 13.11 17.61
N LYS A 171 17.44 12.49 17.03
CA LYS A 171 16.64 13.09 15.94
C LYS A 171 15.86 14.32 16.39
N ILE A 172 15.26 14.30 17.58
CA ILE A 172 14.55 15.47 18.14
C ILE A 172 15.53 16.62 18.38
N LEU A 173 16.74 16.34 18.89
CA LEU A 173 17.78 17.35 19.10
C LEU A 173 18.33 17.91 17.77
N ALA A 174 18.52 17.05 16.76
CA ALA A 174 18.99 17.43 15.43
C ALA A 174 18.01 18.36 14.69
N PHE A 175 16.76 17.94 14.57
CA PHE A 175 15.75 18.64 13.76
C PHE A 175 14.98 19.71 14.54
N GLY A 176 14.95 19.62 15.87
CA GLY A 176 14.03 20.35 16.74
C GLY A 176 12.64 19.73 16.76
N PRO A 177 11.86 19.94 17.84
CA PRO A 177 10.57 19.25 18.05
C PRO A 177 9.56 19.55 16.95
N ARG A 178 9.43 20.81 16.52
CA ARG A 178 8.47 21.22 15.48
C ARG A 178 8.70 20.53 14.14
N ASN A 179 9.95 20.34 13.74
CA ASN A 179 10.29 19.71 12.46
C ASN A 179 10.27 18.20 12.56
N TYR A 180 10.66 17.63 13.71
CA TYR A 180 10.57 16.20 13.95
C TYR A 180 9.13 15.69 13.78
N PHE A 181 8.14 16.38 14.38
CA PHE A 181 6.72 16.01 14.26
C PHE A 181 6.06 16.39 12.93
N ARG A 182 6.78 17.02 12.00
CA ARG A 182 6.26 17.30 10.65
C ARG A 182 6.39 16.08 9.72
N ASP A 183 7.37 15.22 9.96
CA ASP A 183 7.58 13.99 9.18
C ASP A 183 6.73 12.85 9.74
N ARG A 184 5.85 12.29 8.90
CA ARG A 184 4.96 11.16 9.25
C ARG A 184 5.73 9.93 9.73
N TRP A 185 6.92 9.68 9.17
CA TRP A 185 7.76 8.55 9.58
C TRP A 185 8.38 8.74 10.96
N ASN A 186 8.72 9.99 11.30
CA ASN A 186 9.24 10.31 12.63
C ASN A 186 8.14 10.28 13.69
N ILE A 187 6.90 10.70 13.36
CA ILE A 187 5.74 10.51 14.24
C ILE A 187 5.52 9.02 14.54
N PHE A 188 5.53 8.17 13.49
CA PHE A 188 5.40 6.72 13.67
C PHE A 188 6.50 6.16 14.57
N ASP A 189 7.75 6.53 14.33
CA ASP A 189 8.90 6.15 15.16
C ASP A 189 8.67 6.51 16.65
N PHE A 190 8.29 7.76 16.92
CA PHE A 190 7.97 8.24 18.26
C PHE A 190 6.87 7.42 18.95
N ILE A 191 5.79 7.10 18.24
CA ILE A 191 4.71 6.24 18.76
C ILE A 191 5.25 4.84 19.10
N THR A 192 6.07 4.25 18.22
CA THR A 192 6.66 2.93 18.48
C THR A 192 7.61 2.94 19.68
N VAL A 193 8.36 4.02 19.89
CA VAL A 193 9.24 4.21 21.04
C VAL A 193 8.43 4.31 22.33
N ILE A 194 7.37 5.13 22.38
CA ILE A 194 6.49 5.24 23.55
C ILE A 194 5.83 3.90 23.88
N GLY A 195 5.27 3.23 22.88
CA GLY A 195 4.64 1.91 23.06
C GLY A 195 5.63 0.88 23.60
N SER A 196 6.88 0.93 23.16
CA SER A 196 7.96 0.05 23.62
C SER A 196 8.41 0.35 25.05
N ILE A 197 8.52 1.62 25.44
CA ILE A 197 8.85 2.02 26.82
C ILE A 197 7.73 1.54 27.76
N THR A 198 6.47 1.78 27.38
CA THR A 198 5.29 1.35 28.13
C THR A 198 5.29 -0.16 28.34
N ASP A 199 5.60 -0.93 27.29
CA ASP A 199 5.69 -2.38 27.35
C ASP A 199 6.80 -2.88 28.29
N VAL A 200 7.97 -2.24 28.31
CA VAL A 200 9.06 -2.57 29.26
C VAL A 200 8.64 -2.25 30.70
N LEU A 201 8.04 -1.08 30.94
CA LEU A 201 7.56 -0.65 32.26
C LEU A 201 6.46 -1.58 32.81
N VAL A 202 5.48 -1.93 31.98
CA VAL A 202 4.40 -2.88 32.33
C VAL A 202 4.98 -4.27 32.60
N THR A 203 5.92 -4.75 31.79
CA THR A 203 6.57 -6.06 32.03
C THR A 203 7.37 -6.09 33.34
N SER A 204 7.90 -4.94 33.76
CA SER A 204 8.72 -4.82 34.98
C SER A 204 7.87 -4.63 36.25
N SER A 205 6.61 -4.21 36.10
CA SER A 205 5.67 -4.03 37.19
C SER A 205 4.94 -5.37 37.42
N GLN A 206 5.11 -5.97 38.60
CA GLN A 206 4.49 -7.25 38.97
C GLN A 206 2.97 -7.17 39.20
N ASP A 207 2.35 -5.99 39.05
CA ASP A 207 0.92 -5.80 39.26
C ASP A 207 0.09 -6.38 38.11
N ALA A 208 -0.31 -7.63 38.30
CA ALA A 208 -1.07 -8.48 37.38
C ALA A 208 -2.49 -7.97 37.04
N SER A 209 -2.91 -6.80 37.53
CA SER A 209 -4.25 -6.23 37.31
C SER A 209 -4.30 -5.16 36.21
N PHE A 210 -3.17 -4.61 35.79
CA PHE A 210 -3.15 -3.78 34.57
C PHE A 210 -3.14 -4.73 33.38
N LEU A 211 -4.33 -4.91 32.80
CA LEU A 211 -4.62 -5.47 31.48
C LEU A 211 -3.45 -6.20 30.84
N ASN A 212 -3.59 -7.50 30.64
CA ASN A 212 -2.68 -8.31 29.83
C ASN A 212 -2.72 -7.80 28.36
N LEU A 213 -2.08 -6.66 28.10
CA LEU A 213 -2.08 -5.95 26.83
C LEU A 213 -1.11 -6.69 25.92
N GLY A 214 -1.51 -7.89 25.48
CA GLY A 214 -0.85 -8.59 24.38
C GLY A 214 -0.67 -7.68 23.16
N PHE A 215 -1.54 -6.68 23.02
CA PHE A 215 -1.43 -5.59 22.06
C PHE A 215 -0.13 -4.78 22.15
N LEU A 216 0.41 -4.49 23.35
CA LEU A 216 1.68 -3.73 23.49
C LEU A 216 2.86 -4.46 22.85
N ARG A 217 2.79 -5.79 22.77
CA ARG A 217 3.79 -6.61 22.08
C ARG A 217 3.85 -6.33 20.57
N LEU A 218 2.77 -5.79 19.98
CA LEU A 218 2.75 -5.37 18.57
C LEU A 218 3.69 -4.19 18.31
N PHE A 219 3.95 -3.31 19.28
CA PHE A 219 4.90 -2.21 19.09
C PHE A 219 6.34 -2.71 18.87
N ARG A 220 6.69 -3.89 19.39
CA ARG A 220 7.98 -4.52 19.09
C ARG A 220 8.05 -4.92 17.61
N ALA A 221 7.00 -5.55 17.09
CA ALA A 221 6.91 -5.95 15.68
C ALA A 221 6.77 -4.74 14.74
N ALA A 222 6.12 -3.66 15.19
CA ALA A 222 5.94 -2.42 14.43
C ALA A 222 7.29 -1.78 14.04
N ARG A 223 8.38 -2.05 14.76
CA ARG A 223 9.72 -1.59 14.40
C ARG A 223 10.19 -2.14 13.05
N LEU A 224 9.72 -3.33 12.64
CA LEU A 224 10.03 -3.91 11.32
C LEU A 224 9.50 -3.02 10.18
N VAL A 225 8.40 -2.32 10.40
CA VAL A 225 7.81 -1.36 9.44
C VAL A 225 8.80 -0.24 9.14
N LYS A 226 9.71 0.11 10.06
CA LYS A 226 10.78 1.09 9.80
C LYS A 226 11.66 0.68 8.63
N MET A 227 11.84 -0.62 8.36
CA MET A 227 12.62 -1.07 7.21
C MET A 227 11.99 -0.66 5.87
N LEU A 228 10.66 -0.53 5.84
CA LEU A 228 9.94 -0.05 4.66
C LEU A 228 10.27 1.41 4.35
N ARG A 229 10.78 2.21 5.31
CA ARG A 229 11.20 3.61 5.09
C ARG A 229 12.34 3.71 4.08
N GLN A 230 13.24 2.73 4.03
CA GLN A 230 14.47 2.85 3.21
C GLN A 230 14.27 2.36 1.78
N GLY A 231 13.47 1.32 1.57
CA GLY A 231 13.18 0.80 0.24
C GLY A 231 12.42 1.81 -0.60
N TYR A 232 13.11 2.60 -1.43
CA TYR A 232 12.46 3.60 -2.28
C TYR A 232 11.38 2.96 -3.17
N THR A 233 11.73 1.88 -3.87
CA THR A 233 10.82 1.11 -4.71
C THR A 233 9.64 0.56 -3.92
N ILE A 234 9.89 0.02 -2.71
CA ILE A 234 8.84 -0.54 -1.85
C ILE A 234 7.88 0.55 -1.36
N ARG A 235 8.38 1.73 -1.00
CA ARG A 235 7.54 2.87 -0.61
C ARG A 235 6.64 3.32 -1.73
N ILE A 236 7.20 3.46 -2.93
CA ILE A 236 6.41 3.82 -4.11
C ILE A 236 5.34 2.77 -4.35
N LEU A 237 5.70 1.48 -4.35
CA LEU A 237 4.75 0.39 -4.57
C LEU A 237 3.63 0.38 -3.52
N LEU A 238 3.98 0.54 -2.23
CA LEU A 238 2.97 0.63 -1.16
C LEU A 238 2.11 1.88 -1.30
N TRP A 239 2.70 3.01 -1.68
CA TRP A 239 1.96 4.26 -1.88
C TRP A 239 1.01 4.17 -3.08
N THR A 240 1.44 3.60 -4.21
CA THR A 240 0.58 3.37 -5.38
C THR A 240 -0.53 2.37 -5.05
N PHE A 241 -0.23 1.33 -4.27
CA PHE A 241 -1.24 0.41 -3.76
C PHE A 241 -2.23 1.09 -2.79
N ILE A 242 -1.77 1.96 -1.89
CA ILE A 242 -2.67 2.72 -1.01
C ILE A 242 -3.54 3.69 -1.83
N GLN A 243 -2.97 4.29 -2.87
CA GLN A 243 -3.68 5.20 -3.75
C GLN A 243 -4.78 4.48 -4.54
N SER A 244 -4.59 3.21 -4.92
CA SER A 244 -5.63 2.45 -5.62
C SER A 244 -6.87 2.21 -4.77
N PHE A 245 -6.75 2.20 -3.43
CA PHE A 245 -7.92 2.12 -2.54
C PHE A 245 -8.85 3.33 -2.62
N LYS A 246 -8.44 4.47 -3.18
CA LYS A 246 -9.32 5.65 -3.30
C LYS A 246 -10.49 5.43 -4.26
N ALA A 247 -10.34 4.53 -5.22
CA ALA A 247 -11.42 4.17 -6.15
C ALA A 247 -12.38 3.10 -5.60
N LEU A 248 -11.95 2.37 -4.55
CA LEU A 248 -12.69 1.23 -3.99
C LEU A 248 -13.78 1.49 -2.95
N PRO A 249 -13.95 2.66 -2.32
CA PRO A 249 -14.90 2.78 -1.22
C PRO A 249 -16.34 2.46 -1.64
N TYR A 250 -16.75 2.85 -2.85
CA TYR A 250 -18.11 2.64 -3.34
C TYR A 250 -18.42 1.16 -3.59
N VAL A 251 -17.49 0.42 -4.18
CA VAL A 251 -17.69 -1.02 -4.44
C VAL A 251 -17.62 -1.81 -3.13
N CYS A 252 -16.70 -1.46 -2.23
CA CYS A 252 -16.66 -2.04 -0.88
C CYS A 252 -17.95 -1.76 -0.10
N LEU A 253 -18.54 -0.57 -0.23
CA LEU A 253 -19.83 -0.22 0.37
C LEU A 253 -20.95 -1.09 -0.19
N LEU A 254 -20.98 -1.33 -1.51
CA LEU A 254 -21.97 -2.22 -2.14
C LEU A 254 -21.86 -3.67 -1.62
N ILE A 255 -20.64 -4.19 -1.49
CA ILE A 255 -20.40 -5.52 -0.89
C ILE A 255 -20.84 -5.52 0.57
N ALA A 256 -20.49 -4.50 1.35
CA ALA A 256 -20.91 -4.39 2.75
C ALA A 256 -22.45 -4.32 2.88
N MET A 257 -23.14 -3.62 1.98
CA MET A 257 -24.59 -3.57 1.92
C MET A 257 -25.21 -4.93 1.59
N LEU A 258 -24.63 -5.69 0.64
CA LEU A 258 -25.04 -7.05 0.35
C LEU A 258 -24.92 -7.95 1.59
N PHE A 259 -23.77 -7.91 2.27
CA PHE A 259 -23.53 -8.67 3.51
C PHE A 259 -24.52 -8.28 4.60
N PHE A 260 -24.82 -6.99 4.75
CA PHE A 260 -25.80 -6.48 5.70
C PHE A 260 -27.20 -7.02 5.44
N ILE A 261 -27.67 -6.97 4.18
CA ILE A 261 -29.00 -7.46 3.79
C ILE A 261 -29.10 -8.96 4.09
N TYR A 262 -28.14 -9.75 3.63
CA TYR A 262 -28.16 -11.20 3.82
C TYR A 262 -28.03 -11.59 5.30
N ALA A 263 -27.21 -10.88 6.09
CA ALA A 263 -27.08 -11.13 7.53
C ALA A 263 -28.39 -10.93 8.31
N ILE A 264 -29.28 -10.04 7.85
CA ILE A 264 -30.59 -9.78 8.49
C ILE A 264 -31.67 -10.75 7.99
N VAL A 265 -31.64 -11.08 6.70
CA VAL A 265 -32.65 -11.95 6.08
C VAL A 265 -32.63 -13.36 6.68
N PHE A 266 -31.48 -13.83 7.16
CA PHE A 266 -31.35 -15.17 7.72
C PHE A 266 -31.72 -15.24 9.21
N GLY A 267 -32.67 -16.11 9.55
CA GLY A 267 -33.14 -16.33 10.93
C GLY A 267 -32.22 -17.22 11.78
N THR A 268 -32.43 -17.23 13.09
CA THR A 268 -31.58 -17.99 14.04
C THR A 268 -31.93 -19.49 14.10
N ILE A 269 -30.97 -20.37 13.85
CA ILE A 269 -31.07 -21.84 13.99
C ILE A 269 -30.36 -22.31 15.29
N ALA A 270 -30.70 -23.50 15.81
CA ALA A 270 -29.97 -24.12 16.94
C ALA A 270 -28.50 -24.37 16.61
N VAL A 271 -27.67 -24.46 17.65
CA VAL A 271 -26.21 -24.53 17.55
C VAL A 271 -25.66 -25.85 18.14
N ASP A 272 -26.55 -26.74 18.60
CA ASP A 272 -26.18 -27.85 19.50
C ASP A 272 -26.08 -29.21 18.78
N ASP A 273 -25.94 -29.23 17.44
CA ASP A 273 -25.74 -30.49 16.71
C ASP A 273 -24.27 -30.68 16.31
N PRO A 274 -23.54 -31.66 16.89
CA PRO A 274 -22.12 -31.90 16.60
C PRO A 274 -21.84 -32.40 15.17
N SER A 275 -22.87 -32.84 14.42
CA SER A 275 -22.77 -33.14 12.98
C SER A 275 -22.99 -31.93 12.07
N SER A 276 -23.46 -30.80 12.61
CA SER A 276 -23.75 -29.60 11.83
C SER A 276 -22.53 -28.68 11.72
N GLN A 277 -22.44 -27.93 10.62
CA GLN A 277 -21.43 -26.86 10.46
C GLN A 277 -21.77 -25.60 11.29
N ILE A 278 -22.93 -25.59 11.96
CA ILE A 278 -23.40 -24.48 12.79
C ILE A 278 -22.88 -24.69 14.22
N THR A 279 -21.93 -23.86 14.63
CA THR A 279 -21.28 -23.95 15.96
C THR A 279 -21.44 -22.66 16.74
N VAL A 280 -20.99 -22.64 17.99
CA VAL A 280 -21.00 -21.44 18.84
C VAL A 280 -20.23 -20.28 18.21
N GLN A 281 -19.25 -20.57 17.34
CA GLN A 281 -18.48 -19.58 16.59
C GLN A 281 -19.04 -19.31 15.19
N THR A 282 -19.74 -20.28 14.59
CA THR A 282 -20.29 -20.22 13.23
C THR A 282 -21.82 -20.25 13.28
N ASN A 283 -22.46 -19.10 13.52
CA ASN A 283 -23.92 -19.03 13.59
C ASN A 283 -24.48 -17.66 13.16
N PHE A 284 -25.80 -17.60 13.01
CA PHE A 284 -26.56 -16.40 12.70
C PHE A 284 -27.21 -15.73 13.94
N ARG A 285 -26.78 -16.07 15.17
CA ARG A 285 -27.41 -15.53 16.40
C ARG A 285 -27.09 -14.06 16.65
N THR A 286 -25.88 -13.64 16.29
CA THR A 286 -25.43 -12.26 16.41
C THR A 286 -25.05 -11.73 15.04
N PHE A 287 -25.24 -10.43 14.85
CA PHE A 287 -24.89 -9.77 13.59
C PHE A 287 -23.41 -9.97 13.22
N GLY A 288 -22.49 -9.91 14.19
CA GLY A 288 -21.06 -10.14 13.95
C GLY A 288 -20.73 -11.57 13.50
N ASN A 289 -21.35 -12.58 14.12
CA ASN A 289 -21.16 -13.98 13.72
C ASN A 289 -21.79 -14.26 12.34
N ALA A 290 -22.95 -13.66 12.04
CA ALA A 290 -23.59 -13.75 10.74
C ALA A 290 -22.69 -13.17 9.63
N LEU A 291 -22.08 -12.01 9.88
CA LEU A 291 -21.11 -11.40 8.96
C LEU A 291 -19.88 -12.30 8.75
N LEU A 292 -19.33 -12.87 9.82
CA LEU A 292 -18.17 -13.77 9.73
C LEU A 292 -18.50 -15.05 8.94
N LEU A 293 -19.71 -15.58 9.15
CA LEU A 293 -20.20 -16.75 8.44
C LEU A 293 -20.44 -16.46 6.96
N LEU A 294 -21.05 -15.32 6.61
CA LEU A 294 -21.17 -14.88 5.22
C LEU A 294 -19.81 -14.60 4.57
N PHE A 295 -18.85 -14.08 5.34
CA PHE A 295 -17.48 -13.91 4.90
C PHE A 295 -16.83 -15.27 4.57
N ARG A 296 -17.00 -16.28 5.43
CA ARG A 296 -16.58 -17.66 5.17
C ARG A 296 -17.24 -18.22 3.89
N CYS A 297 -18.51 -17.92 3.66
CA CYS A 297 -19.17 -18.31 2.40
C CYS A 297 -18.58 -17.58 1.18
N SER A 298 -18.27 -16.29 1.30
CA SER A 298 -17.70 -15.50 0.20
C SER A 298 -16.30 -15.96 -0.24
N THR A 299 -15.54 -16.58 0.67
CA THR A 299 -14.24 -17.20 0.34
C THR A 299 -14.39 -18.58 -0.30
N GLY A 300 -15.61 -19.10 -0.42
CA GLY A 300 -15.90 -20.43 -0.96
C GLY A 300 -15.68 -21.57 0.03
N GLU A 301 -15.47 -21.28 1.32
CA GLU A 301 -15.16 -22.31 2.31
C GLU A 301 -16.42 -23.04 2.80
N SER A 302 -16.59 -24.30 2.38
CA SER A 302 -17.64 -25.23 2.83
C SER A 302 -19.06 -24.66 2.87
N TRP A 303 -19.37 -23.70 2.02
CA TRP A 303 -20.68 -23.05 1.98
C TRP A 303 -21.80 -24.03 1.62
N GLN A 304 -21.50 -25.07 0.84
CA GLN A 304 -22.45 -26.14 0.52
C GLN A 304 -22.84 -26.97 1.73
N GLU A 305 -21.91 -27.25 2.65
CA GLU A 305 -22.21 -28.00 3.88
C GLU A 305 -23.01 -27.13 4.84
N LEU A 306 -22.69 -25.84 4.89
CA LEU A 306 -23.44 -24.87 5.67
C LEU A 306 -24.87 -24.70 5.17
N MET A 307 -25.05 -24.66 3.85
CA MET A 307 -26.36 -24.65 3.20
C MET A 307 -27.15 -25.91 3.58
N LEU A 308 -26.55 -27.10 3.53
CA LEU A 308 -27.23 -28.34 3.93
C LEU A 308 -27.55 -28.37 5.43
N SER A 309 -26.69 -27.83 6.30
CA SER A 309 -26.96 -27.73 7.74
C SER A 309 -28.08 -26.76 8.10
N CYS A 310 -28.52 -25.94 7.14
CA CYS A 310 -29.62 -25.00 7.28
C CYS A 310 -30.93 -25.49 6.61
N ASP A 311 -30.92 -26.69 6.00
CA ASP A 311 -32.09 -27.26 5.32
C ASP A 311 -33.06 -27.95 6.29
N TYR A 312 -34.35 -27.93 5.98
CA TYR A 312 -35.40 -28.51 6.81
C TYR A 312 -35.34 -30.05 6.80
N PRO A 313 -35.54 -30.75 7.93
CA PRO A 313 -35.82 -30.25 9.29
C PRO A 313 -34.57 -30.13 10.18
N GLN A 314 -34.44 -29.00 10.88
CA GLN A 314 -33.43 -28.74 11.91
C GLN A 314 -34.05 -28.49 13.29
N ARG A 315 -33.23 -28.67 14.33
CA ARG A 315 -33.56 -28.28 15.70
C ARG A 315 -33.66 -26.77 15.85
N CYS A 316 -34.66 -26.31 16.58
CA CYS A 316 -34.81 -24.90 16.94
C CYS A 316 -34.01 -24.54 18.19
N ALA A 317 -33.39 -23.35 18.23
CA ALA A 317 -32.61 -22.92 19.39
C ALA A 317 -33.45 -22.79 20.68
N ASN A 318 -34.73 -22.43 20.53
CA ASN A 318 -35.62 -22.08 21.64
C ASN A 318 -36.89 -22.95 21.69
N LYS A 319 -36.97 -24.03 20.88
CA LYS A 319 -38.12 -24.93 20.86
C LYS A 319 -37.65 -26.39 20.77
N PRO A 320 -38.29 -27.34 21.49
CA PRO A 320 -37.94 -28.76 21.46
C PRO A 320 -38.35 -29.46 20.14
N GLU A 321 -39.11 -28.79 19.28
CA GLU A 321 -39.55 -29.32 17.99
C GLU A 321 -38.49 -29.15 16.89
N ASN A 322 -38.32 -30.18 16.07
CA ASN A 322 -37.46 -30.19 14.88
C ASN A 322 -38.17 -29.50 13.69
N THR A 323 -38.65 -28.27 13.89
CA THR A 323 -39.43 -27.52 12.89
C THR A 323 -38.68 -26.32 12.32
N CYS A 324 -37.40 -26.14 12.67
CA CYS A 324 -36.58 -25.05 12.15
C CYS A 324 -35.84 -25.45 10.87
N GLY A 325 -35.26 -24.46 10.18
CA GLY A 325 -34.73 -24.64 8.84
C GLY A 325 -35.79 -24.43 7.77
N SER A 326 -35.35 -24.14 6.55
CA SER A 326 -36.23 -23.88 5.41
C SER A 326 -35.59 -24.40 4.14
N THR A 327 -36.38 -24.98 3.25
CA THR A 327 -35.94 -25.31 1.88
C THR A 327 -35.56 -24.04 1.08
N GLY A 328 -35.98 -22.84 1.53
CA GLY A 328 -35.53 -21.56 0.99
C GLY A 328 -34.02 -21.29 1.16
N THR A 329 -33.34 -22.06 2.01
CA THR A 329 -31.89 -22.01 2.23
C THR A 329 -31.08 -22.20 0.94
N TYR A 330 -31.52 -23.08 0.02
CA TYR A 330 -30.84 -23.28 -1.26
C TYR A 330 -30.80 -21.98 -2.08
N LEU A 331 -31.94 -21.30 -2.20
CA LEU A 331 -32.04 -20.04 -2.94
C LEU A 331 -31.25 -18.93 -2.26
N TYR A 332 -31.28 -18.88 -0.93
CA TYR A 332 -30.50 -17.93 -0.15
C TYR A 332 -28.99 -18.06 -0.40
N PHE A 333 -28.40 -19.25 -0.19
CA PHE A 333 -26.95 -19.42 -0.33
C PHE A 333 -26.50 -19.35 -1.80
N VAL A 334 -27.25 -19.94 -2.74
CA VAL A 334 -26.89 -19.89 -4.16
C VAL A 334 -26.95 -18.45 -4.70
N SER A 335 -27.99 -17.68 -4.35
CA SER A 335 -28.08 -16.28 -4.76
C SER A 335 -26.98 -15.42 -4.11
N PHE A 336 -26.67 -15.66 -2.83
CA PHE A 336 -25.58 -14.97 -2.15
C PHE A 336 -24.23 -15.20 -2.83
N ILE A 337 -23.87 -16.47 -3.08
CA ILE A 337 -22.61 -16.83 -3.72
C ILE A 337 -22.53 -16.25 -5.14
N PHE A 338 -23.62 -16.31 -5.90
CA PHE A 338 -23.67 -15.72 -7.23
C PHE A 338 -23.44 -14.21 -7.20
N LEU A 339 -24.22 -13.47 -6.40
CA LEU A 339 -24.11 -12.02 -6.29
C LEU A 339 -22.75 -11.59 -5.72
N CYS A 340 -22.25 -12.29 -4.70
CA CYS A 340 -20.96 -12.00 -4.10
C CYS A 340 -19.81 -12.23 -5.10
N THR A 341 -19.83 -13.34 -5.83
CA THR A 341 -18.81 -13.64 -6.86
C THR A 341 -18.86 -12.61 -7.98
N PHE A 342 -20.07 -12.23 -8.43
CA PHE A 342 -20.27 -11.18 -9.43
C PHE A 342 -19.67 -9.84 -8.97
N LEU A 343 -20.00 -9.38 -7.76
CA LEU A 343 -19.48 -8.13 -7.21
C LEU A 343 -17.97 -8.17 -6.98
N MET A 344 -17.43 -9.29 -6.49
CA MET A 344 -15.98 -9.45 -6.26
C MET A 344 -15.18 -9.46 -7.57
N LEU A 345 -15.70 -10.10 -8.63
CA LEU A 345 -15.07 -10.06 -9.95
C LEU A 345 -15.11 -8.64 -10.54
N ASN A 346 -16.23 -7.94 -10.42
CA ASN A 346 -16.35 -6.55 -10.85
C ASN A 346 -15.39 -5.62 -10.08
N LEU A 347 -15.21 -5.83 -8.77
CA LEU A 347 -14.22 -5.12 -7.95
C LEU A 347 -12.81 -5.35 -8.49
N PHE A 348 -12.43 -6.60 -8.71
CA PHE A 348 -11.09 -6.94 -9.19
C PHE A 348 -10.80 -6.34 -10.57
N VAL A 349 -11.77 -6.42 -11.49
CA VAL A 349 -11.61 -5.81 -12.82
C VAL A 349 -11.54 -4.29 -12.72
N ALA A 350 -12.40 -3.64 -11.92
CA ALA A 350 -12.33 -2.19 -11.71
C ALA A 350 -10.95 -1.75 -11.17
N VAL A 351 -10.44 -2.44 -10.13
CA VAL A 351 -9.09 -2.18 -9.59
C VAL A 351 -8.03 -2.31 -10.67
N ILE A 352 -8.05 -3.40 -11.43
CA ILE A 352 -7.04 -3.64 -12.45
C ILE A 352 -7.14 -2.60 -13.55
N MET A 353 -8.33 -2.25 -14.02
CA MET A 353 -8.53 -1.26 -15.08
C MET A 353 -8.06 0.13 -14.66
N ASP A 354 -8.36 0.55 -13.43
CA ASP A 354 -7.87 1.82 -12.87
C ASP A 354 -6.33 1.87 -12.79
N ASN A 355 -5.71 0.72 -12.50
CA ASN A 355 -4.26 0.57 -12.40
C ASN A 355 -3.60 0.03 -13.68
N PHE A 356 -4.37 -0.22 -14.74
CA PHE A 356 -3.87 -0.91 -15.93
C PHE A 356 -2.81 -0.07 -16.60
N ASP A 357 -3.07 1.24 -16.71
CA ASP A 357 -2.12 2.23 -17.23
C ASP A 357 -0.81 2.30 -16.44
N TYR A 358 -0.83 1.96 -15.15
CA TYR A 358 0.38 1.87 -14.33
C TYR A 358 1.10 0.52 -14.54
N LEU A 359 0.35 -0.58 -14.60
CA LEU A 359 0.87 -1.95 -14.73
C LEU A 359 1.46 -2.23 -16.11
N THR A 360 0.89 -1.66 -17.18
CA THR A 360 1.39 -1.78 -18.55
C THR A 360 2.31 -0.63 -18.93
N ARG A 361 2.63 0.29 -18.01
CA ARG A 361 3.55 1.37 -18.34
C ARG A 361 4.96 0.82 -18.50
N ASP A 362 5.55 1.05 -19.67
CA ASP A 362 6.99 0.90 -19.83
C ASP A 362 7.71 1.81 -18.83
N SER A 363 8.66 1.23 -18.09
CA SER A 363 9.49 1.96 -17.12
C SER A 363 10.31 3.09 -17.76
N SER A 364 10.47 3.06 -19.09
CA SER A 364 11.09 4.12 -19.89
C SER A 364 10.24 5.39 -20.00
N ILE A 365 8.92 5.32 -19.74
CA ILE A 365 7.99 6.45 -19.83
C ILE A 365 7.92 7.21 -18.50
N LEU A 366 7.88 8.55 -18.57
CA LEU A 366 7.93 9.47 -17.42
C LEU A 366 6.78 9.28 -16.41
N GLY A 367 6.97 8.44 -15.38
CA GLY A 367 6.03 8.28 -14.26
C GLY A 367 6.24 9.24 -13.08
N SER A 368 5.25 9.32 -12.19
CA SER A 368 5.30 10.12 -10.94
C SER A 368 6.48 9.80 -10.04
N HIS A 369 6.93 8.54 -10.02
CA HIS A 369 8.10 8.11 -9.25
C HIS A 369 9.42 8.76 -9.71
N HIS A 370 9.57 9.06 -11.01
CA HIS A 370 10.74 9.81 -11.46
C HIS A 370 10.66 11.28 -11.02
N LEU A 371 9.45 11.83 -10.93
CA LEU A 371 9.24 13.21 -10.47
C LEU A 371 9.55 13.35 -8.97
N GLU A 372 9.24 12.35 -8.15
CA GLU A 372 9.66 12.32 -6.73
C GLU A 372 11.18 12.30 -6.57
N GLU A 373 11.90 11.62 -7.47
CA GLU A 373 13.35 11.62 -7.48
C GLU A 373 13.90 13.02 -7.77
N PHE A 374 13.31 13.75 -8.72
CA PHE A 374 13.66 15.15 -8.96
C PHE A 374 13.52 16.02 -7.71
N ILE A 375 12.40 15.91 -6.97
CA ILE A 375 12.20 16.67 -5.73
C ILE A 375 13.30 16.34 -4.71
N ARG A 376 13.68 15.07 -4.60
CA ARG A 376 14.73 14.63 -3.68
C ARG A 376 16.09 15.20 -4.04
N VAL A 377 16.49 15.11 -5.32
CA VAL A 377 17.80 15.62 -5.77
C VAL A 377 17.82 17.15 -5.69
N TRP A 378 16.71 17.83 -6.01
CA TRP A 378 16.59 19.28 -5.83
C TRP A 378 16.86 19.71 -4.38
N ALA A 379 16.36 18.96 -3.41
CA ALA A 379 16.58 19.25 -1.99
C ALA A 379 18.04 19.10 -1.51
N GLU A 380 18.92 18.50 -2.31
CA GLU A 380 20.37 18.51 -2.04
C GLU A 380 21.02 19.85 -2.37
N TYR A 381 20.47 20.55 -3.37
CA TYR A 381 20.95 21.84 -3.87
C TYR A 381 20.21 23.03 -3.25
N ASP A 382 18.97 22.85 -2.79
CA ASP A 382 18.16 23.84 -2.07
C ASP A 382 17.68 23.31 -0.70
N PRO A 383 18.56 23.23 0.33
CA PRO A 383 18.20 22.66 1.63
C PRO A 383 17.10 23.44 2.35
N ALA A 384 17.05 24.76 2.16
CA ALA A 384 16.06 25.64 2.77
C ALA A 384 14.69 25.62 2.07
N ALA A 385 14.58 24.95 0.91
CA ALA A 385 13.41 24.97 0.04
C ALA A 385 12.96 26.39 -0.33
N THR A 386 13.93 27.23 -0.68
CA THR A 386 13.68 28.56 -1.23
C THR A 386 12.92 28.51 -2.56
N GLY A 387 12.96 27.36 -3.23
CA GLY A 387 12.33 27.11 -4.52
C GLY A 387 13.16 27.61 -5.70
N ARG A 388 14.42 28.00 -5.48
CA ARG A 388 15.31 28.55 -6.49
C ARG A 388 16.71 27.95 -6.39
N ILE A 389 17.34 27.68 -7.52
CA ILE A 389 18.75 27.27 -7.61
C ILE A 389 19.43 28.01 -8.76
N HIS A 390 20.75 28.16 -8.70
CA HIS A 390 21.53 28.74 -9.78
C HIS A 390 21.54 27.81 -11.01
N HIS A 391 21.56 28.37 -12.22
CA HIS A 391 21.46 27.59 -13.46
C HIS A 391 22.58 26.56 -13.64
N THR A 392 23.79 26.82 -13.11
CA THR A 392 24.92 25.86 -13.11
C THR A 392 24.62 24.64 -12.26
N ASP A 393 24.07 24.86 -11.07
CA ASP A 393 23.75 23.81 -10.11
C ASP A 393 22.59 22.96 -10.62
N MET A 394 21.60 23.60 -11.27
CA MET A 394 20.54 22.91 -12.00
C MET A 394 21.11 21.99 -13.08
N TYR A 395 22.09 22.44 -13.86
CA TYR A 395 22.72 21.62 -14.90
C TYR A 395 23.41 20.39 -14.31
N GLU A 396 24.18 20.56 -13.24
CA GLU A 396 24.81 19.43 -12.54
C GLU A 396 23.79 18.45 -11.94
N MET A 397 22.73 18.99 -11.35
CA MET A 397 21.62 18.22 -10.81
C MET A 397 20.96 17.34 -11.89
N LEU A 398 20.68 17.89 -13.07
CA LEU A 398 20.07 17.14 -14.18
C LEU A 398 21.00 16.04 -14.74
N ARG A 399 22.31 16.15 -14.57
CA ARG A 399 23.26 15.08 -14.93
C ARG A 399 23.34 13.97 -13.88
N LYS A 400 23.02 14.27 -12.61
CA LYS A 400 22.90 13.25 -11.56
C LYS A 400 21.65 12.40 -11.75
N LEU A 401 20.55 13.01 -12.21
CA LEU A 401 19.29 12.32 -12.49
C LEU A 401 19.41 11.46 -13.76
N GLU A 402 18.92 10.22 -13.70
CA GLU A 402 18.86 9.33 -14.86
C GLU A 402 17.65 9.66 -15.77
N PRO A 403 17.71 9.34 -17.08
CA PRO A 403 16.52 9.40 -17.95
C PRO A 403 15.38 8.55 -17.36
N PRO A 404 14.09 8.95 -17.46
CA PRO A 404 13.52 9.92 -18.41
C PRO A 404 13.40 11.39 -17.93
N VAL A 405 13.66 11.69 -16.65
CA VAL A 405 13.62 13.08 -16.13
C VAL A 405 14.94 13.79 -16.36
N GLY A 406 16.06 13.13 -16.06
CA GLY A 406 17.39 13.72 -16.18
C GLY A 406 18.08 13.42 -17.51
N PHE A 407 19.35 13.82 -17.59
CA PHE A 407 20.23 13.51 -18.72
C PHE A 407 21.07 12.26 -18.45
N GLY A 408 21.37 11.97 -17.19
CA GLY A 408 22.30 10.91 -16.79
C GLY A 408 23.77 11.28 -17.04
N LYS A 409 24.67 10.59 -16.34
CA LYS A 409 26.12 10.90 -16.35
C LYS A 409 26.77 10.76 -17.72
N LYS A 410 26.26 9.83 -18.54
CA LYS A 410 26.79 9.47 -19.87
C LYS A 410 26.29 10.36 -21.02
N CYS A 411 25.42 11.34 -20.76
CA CYS A 411 24.87 12.19 -21.81
C CYS A 411 25.92 13.15 -22.40
N PRO A 412 26.04 13.24 -23.75
CA PRO A 412 26.87 14.24 -24.40
C PRO A 412 26.41 15.67 -24.09
N TYR A 413 27.36 16.58 -23.81
CA TYR A 413 27.09 17.99 -23.52
C TYR A 413 26.19 18.65 -24.59
N ARG A 414 26.48 18.42 -25.86
CA ARG A 414 25.71 19.00 -26.98
C ARG A 414 24.23 18.60 -26.96
N LEU A 415 23.92 17.38 -26.56
CA LEU A 415 22.54 16.90 -26.47
C LEU A 415 21.82 17.52 -25.26
N ALA A 416 22.50 17.59 -24.12
CA ALA A 416 21.97 18.22 -22.91
C ALA A 416 21.65 19.71 -23.13
N TYR A 417 22.57 20.48 -23.71
CA TYR A 417 22.34 21.89 -24.04
C TYR A 417 21.20 22.08 -25.04
N ARG A 418 21.13 21.25 -26.10
CA ARG A 418 20.02 21.31 -27.06
C ARG A 418 18.67 21.07 -26.38
N LYS A 419 18.60 20.13 -25.43
CA LYS A 419 17.39 19.84 -24.66
C LYS A 419 17.03 20.99 -23.71
N LEU A 420 18.01 21.62 -23.07
CA LEU A 420 17.82 22.81 -22.20
C LEU A 420 17.26 24.02 -22.95
N ILE A 421 17.81 24.32 -24.13
CA ILE A 421 17.33 25.45 -24.95
C ILE A 421 15.87 25.20 -25.37
N ARG A 422 15.54 23.97 -25.75
CA ARG A 422 14.17 23.61 -26.15
C ARG A 422 13.14 23.70 -25.02
N MET A 423 13.57 23.57 -23.77
CA MET A 423 12.69 23.69 -22.60
C MET A 423 12.26 25.12 -22.29
N ASN A 424 12.86 26.13 -22.92
CA ASN A 424 12.52 27.56 -22.80
C ASN A 424 12.24 28.01 -21.34
N MET A 425 13.18 27.75 -20.43
CA MET A 425 13.02 28.09 -19.02
C MET A 425 13.42 29.56 -18.78
N PRO A 426 12.57 30.38 -18.13
CA PRO A 426 12.91 31.74 -17.75
C PRO A 426 14.01 31.73 -16.68
N LEU A 427 14.93 32.69 -16.82
CA LEU A 427 15.99 32.97 -15.84
C LEU A 427 15.67 34.28 -15.14
N ASP A 428 15.79 34.29 -13.81
CA ASP A 428 15.73 35.54 -13.04
C ASP A 428 17.01 36.37 -13.27
N ASP A 429 16.98 37.66 -12.93
CA ASP A 429 18.11 38.60 -13.08
C ASP A 429 19.42 38.14 -12.41
N SER A 430 19.31 37.26 -11.40
CA SER A 430 20.44 36.66 -10.69
C SER A 430 20.96 35.35 -11.30
N GLY A 431 20.44 34.94 -12.47
CA GLY A 431 20.78 33.65 -13.10
C GLY A 431 20.16 32.43 -12.41
N CYS A 432 19.12 32.63 -11.60
CA CYS A 432 18.44 31.56 -10.87
C CYS A 432 17.22 31.05 -11.65
N VAL A 433 16.94 29.75 -11.49
CA VAL A 433 15.75 29.07 -12.03
C VAL A 433 14.81 28.68 -10.89
N HIS A 434 13.51 28.66 -11.18
CA HIS A 434 12.48 28.30 -10.21
C HIS A 434 12.10 26.81 -10.28
N PHE A 435 11.94 26.16 -9.13
CA PHE A 435 11.61 24.73 -8.96
C PHE A 435 10.44 24.25 -9.83
N ASN A 436 9.26 24.87 -9.68
CA ASN A 436 8.06 24.47 -10.44
C ASN A 436 8.22 24.64 -11.95
N THR A 437 8.95 25.69 -12.37
CA THR A 437 9.18 25.99 -13.80
C THR A 437 10.10 24.96 -14.42
N THR A 438 11.20 24.62 -13.73
CA THR A 438 12.12 23.57 -14.17
C THR A 438 11.42 22.21 -14.21
N LEU A 439 10.65 21.85 -13.18
CA LEU A 439 9.91 20.59 -13.14
C LEU A 439 8.90 20.47 -14.30
N PHE A 440 8.11 21.52 -14.52
CA PHE A 440 7.12 21.53 -15.58
C PHE A 440 7.76 21.49 -16.97
N ALA A 441 8.84 22.23 -17.20
CA ALA A 441 9.55 22.22 -18.48
C ALA A 441 10.13 20.84 -18.82
N LEU A 442 10.66 20.11 -17.82
CA LEU A 442 11.14 18.75 -17.99
C LEU A 442 10.00 17.79 -18.34
N ILE A 443 8.86 17.89 -17.66
CA ILE A 443 7.66 17.08 -17.95
C ILE A 443 7.17 17.37 -19.37
N ARG A 444 7.07 18.64 -19.74
CA ARG A 444 6.62 19.09 -21.04
C ARG A 444 7.49 18.54 -22.18
N GLU A 445 8.81 18.62 -22.05
CA GLU A 445 9.74 18.10 -23.06
C GLU A 445 9.73 16.56 -23.12
N SER A 446 9.70 15.88 -21.98
CA SER A 446 9.74 14.41 -21.94
C SER A 446 8.43 13.77 -22.41
N LEU A 447 7.27 14.41 -22.21
CA LEU A 447 5.96 13.95 -22.69
C LEU A 447 5.51 14.62 -24.01
N LYS A 448 6.33 15.50 -24.59
CA LYS A 448 6.05 16.28 -25.81
C LYS A 448 4.70 17.01 -25.76
N ILE A 449 4.33 17.55 -24.60
CA ILE A 449 3.03 18.22 -24.38
C ILE A 449 3.00 19.53 -25.14
N LYS A 450 2.16 19.61 -26.18
CA LYS A 450 2.04 20.78 -27.07
C LYS A 450 3.44 21.35 -27.40
N MET A 451 4.33 20.50 -27.93
CA MET A 451 5.68 20.88 -28.35
C MET A 451 5.75 20.94 -29.88
N GLY A 452 6.41 21.95 -30.42
CA GLY A 452 6.58 22.16 -31.86
C GLY A 452 8.01 22.52 -32.25
N PRO A 453 8.24 22.83 -33.54
CA PRO A 453 9.43 23.56 -33.98
C PRO A 453 9.48 24.95 -33.33
N ALA A 454 10.68 25.52 -33.15
CA ALA A 454 10.86 26.82 -32.50
C ALA A 454 9.98 27.94 -33.07
N SER A 455 9.67 27.91 -34.37
CA SER A 455 8.82 28.90 -35.06
C SER A 455 7.34 28.89 -34.67
N VAL A 456 6.86 27.83 -34.00
CA VAL A 456 5.44 27.66 -33.62
C VAL A 456 5.31 27.50 -32.10
N MET A 457 6.40 27.65 -31.34
CA MET A 457 6.40 27.43 -29.90
C MET A 457 5.49 28.42 -29.16
N ASP A 458 5.44 29.69 -29.55
CA ASP A 458 4.60 30.69 -28.90
C ASP A 458 3.10 30.36 -29.05
N ILE A 459 2.69 29.91 -30.24
CA ILE A 459 1.31 29.44 -30.49
C ILE A 459 0.99 28.23 -29.60
N LYS A 460 1.95 27.32 -29.44
CA LYS A 460 1.79 26.13 -28.61
C LYS A 460 1.79 26.45 -27.11
N ASP A 461 2.51 27.48 -26.69
CA ASP A 461 2.49 28.01 -25.32
C ASP A 461 1.12 28.62 -25.03
N ALA A 462 0.55 29.38 -25.96
CA ALA A 462 -0.82 29.91 -25.86
C ALA A 462 -1.88 28.80 -25.76
N GLU A 463 -1.84 27.80 -26.65
CA GLU A 463 -2.75 26.64 -26.60
C GLU A 463 -2.63 25.86 -25.27
N LEU A 464 -1.43 25.77 -24.70
CA LEU A 464 -1.19 25.12 -23.42
C LEU A 464 -1.77 25.95 -22.27
N ARG A 465 -1.65 27.28 -22.32
CA ARG A 465 -2.22 28.16 -21.31
C ARG A 465 -3.73 28.05 -21.23
N ASP A 466 -4.40 27.93 -22.37
CA ASP A 466 -5.86 27.79 -22.41
C ASP A 466 -6.30 26.43 -21.87
N THR A 467 -5.66 25.33 -22.26
CA THR A 467 -5.95 24.01 -21.65
C THR A 467 -5.73 23.98 -20.14
N VAL A 468 -4.69 24.65 -19.63
CA VAL A 468 -4.44 24.74 -18.19
C VAL A 468 -5.51 25.59 -17.47
N ARG A 469 -6.04 26.64 -18.12
CA ARG A 469 -7.14 27.46 -17.58
C ARG A 469 -8.46 26.70 -17.52
N GLU A 470 -8.74 25.88 -18.53
CA GLU A 470 -9.96 25.07 -18.59
C GLU A 470 -9.91 23.93 -17.56
N MET A 471 -8.82 23.17 -17.51
CA MET A 471 -8.72 22.01 -16.61
C MET A 471 -8.42 22.38 -15.15
N TRP A 472 -7.68 23.46 -14.89
CA TRP A 472 -7.28 23.89 -13.54
C TRP A 472 -7.56 25.38 -13.28
N PRO A 473 -8.82 25.82 -13.26
CA PRO A 473 -9.18 27.24 -13.24
C PRO A 473 -8.70 27.99 -11.99
N LEU A 474 -8.58 27.32 -10.84
CA LEU A 474 -8.11 27.92 -9.59
C LEU A 474 -6.59 28.04 -9.53
N GLN A 475 -5.88 27.01 -9.97
CA GLN A 475 -4.42 26.94 -9.93
C GLN A 475 -3.81 27.78 -11.05
N ALA A 476 -4.43 27.82 -12.22
CA ALA A 476 -4.03 28.67 -13.34
C ALA A 476 -3.94 30.15 -12.92
N LYS A 477 -4.89 30.65 -12.11
CA LYS A 477 -4.84 32.04 -11.62
C LYS A 477 -3.58 32.38 -10.82
N ARG A 478 -2.95 31.39 -10.16
CA ARG A 478 -1.77 31.59 -9.30
C ARG A 478 -0.46 31.19 -9.98
N MET A 479 -0.47 30.13 -10.77
CA MET A 479 0.75 29.44 -11.21
C MET A 479 0.96 29.46 -12.72
N LEU A 480 0.00 29.94 -13.52
CA LEU A 480 0.11 29.89 -14.99
C LEU A 480 1.36 30.59 -15.53
N ASN A 481 1.71 31.75 -14.97
CA ASN A 481 2.91 32.50 -15.37
C ASN A 481 4.22 31.86 -14.90
N LEU A 482 4.15 30.94 -13.94
CA LEU A 482 5.29 30.17 -13.44
C LEU A 482 5.51 28.89 -14.25
N LEU A 483 4.42 28.31 -14.79
CA LEU A 483 4.43 27.07 -15.53
C LEU A 483 4.72 27.30 -17.02
N VAL A 484 4.12 28.33 -17.61
CA VAL A 484 4.33 28.72 -19.01
C VAL A 484 4.87 30.14 -19.04
N PRO A 485 6.00 30.40 -19.72
CA PRO A 485 6.53 31.74 -19.93
C PRO A 485 5.46 32.69 -20.50
N ARG A 486 5.65 34.00 -20.31
CA ARG A 486 4.80 35.00 -20.98
C ARG A 486 5.26 35.13 -22.43
N ASP A 487 4.31 35.30 -23.35
CA ASP A 487 4.60 35.78 -24.69
C ASP A 487 5.36 37.11 -24.58
N GLU A 488 6.43 37.22 -25.34
CA GLU A 488 7.42 38.29 -25.25
C GLU A 488 6.78 39.70 -25.24
N GLY A 489 6.86 40.34 -24.08
CA GLY A 489 6.59 41.77 -23.91
C GLY A 489 7.69 42.53 -23.17
N GLU A 490 8.64 41.84 -22.52
CA GLU A 490 9.76 42.47 -21.80
C GLU A 490 11.03 41.60 -21.89
N THR A 491 11.77 41.80 -22.99
CA THR A 491 13.23 41.71 -23.17
C THR A 491 14.09 40.77 -22.29
N CYS A 492 14.84 39.87 -22.94
CA CYS A 492 16.30 39.82 -22.75
C CYS A 492 17.02 39.37 -24.02
N ASN A 493 17.85 40.27 -24.56
CA ASN A 493 18.64 40.12 -25.78
C ASN A 493 19.47 38.82 -25.80
N ILE A 494 19.22 37.99 -26.81
CA ILE A 494 19.94 36.74 -27.12
C ILE A 494 21.40 36.99 -27.60
N GLU A 495 21.91 38.23 -27.59
CA GLU A 495 23.26 38.54 -28.05
C GLU A 495 24.40 38.38 -27.02
N LYS A 496 24.12 37.96 -25.78
CA LYS A 496 25.18 37.77 -24.75
C LYS A 496 25.76 36.34 -24.63
N LEU A 497 25.50 35.46 -25.60
CA LEU A 497 26.08 34.10 -25.65
C LEU A 497 26.93 33.86 -26.91
N LYS A 498 27.71 34.87 -27.32
CA LYS A 498 28.86 34.69 -28.22
C LYS A 498 30.18 34.87 -27.48
#